data_AF-A0A317UQ71-F1
#
_entry.id   AF-A0A317UQ71-F1
#
_cell.length_a   1.000
_cell.length_b   1.000
_cell.length_c   1.000
_cell.angle_alpha   90.00
_cell.angle_beta   90.00
_cell.angle_gamma   90.00
#
_symmetry.space_group_name_H-M   'P 1'
#
loop_
_entity.id
_entity.type
_entity.pdbx_description
1 polymer ?
#
loop_
_entity_poly.entity_id
_entity_poly.type
_entity_poly.pdbx_seq_one_letter_code
_entity_poly.pdbx_strand_id
1 'polypeptide(L)'
;MAPHGLLGATFVCARIIQLCSLIAIIGLTANFIAEIVSNGATPPAIFIGTITVTSIAVIYSFITTILFLDNILHFLISAILDTLLLIAVIVVSVIIGKPLSYLQCNKLSSDGSSGSSAYTFATHLSSYLEDLNGGTVDYTAWIGASKSVCLEAKSIWGLCIAMCIMFFFSGVCGLVLWRQKKAAGVEKLDG
;
A
#
# COMPACT_ATOMS: atom_id res chain seq x y z
N MET A 1 16.29 18.58 -19.94
CA MET A 1 16.35 19.20 -18.59
C MET A 1 14.93 19.17 -18.05
N ALA A 2 14.67 18.61 -16.86
CA ALA A 2 13.31 18.46 -16.36
C ALA A 2 12.64 19.85 -16.25
N PRO A 3 11.44 20.08 -16.84
CA PRO A 3 10.81 21.40 -16.97
C PRO A 3 10.45 22.10 -15.64
N HIS A 4 10.69 21.46 -14.48
CA HIS A 4 10.37 21.97 -13.14
C HIS A 4 11.54 21.87 -12.13
N GLY A 5 12.78 21.81 -12.60
CA GLY A 5 13.97 21.77 -11.74
C GLY A 5 14.01 20.55 -10.80
N LEU A 6 14.71 20.66 -9.67
CA LEU A 6 14.88 19.56 -8.70
C LEU A 6 13.54 19.10 -8.08
N LEU A 7 12.62 20.03 -7.80
CA LEU A 7 11.31 19.71 -7.23
C LEU A 7 10.48 18.80 -8.14
N GLY A 8 10.49 19.08 -9.44
CA GLY A 8 9.81 18.25 -10.41
C GLY A 8 10.38 16.84 -10.53
N ALA A 9 11.72 16.73 -10.49
CA ALA A 9 12.39 15.43 -10.47
C ALA A 9 12.01 14.63 -9.21
N THR A 10 12.02 15.26 -8.03
CA THR A 10 11.62 14.60 -6.78
C THR A 10 10.16 14.16 -6.79
N PHE A 11 9.25 14.92 -7.43
CA PHE A 11 7.84 14.54 -7.57
C PHE A 11 7.69 13.26 -8.42
N VAL A 12 8.38 13.17 -9.56
CA VAL A 12 8.36 11.97 -10.40
C VAL A 12 8.98 10.77 -9.69
N CYS A 13 10.10 10.97 -9.00
CA CYS A 13 10.72 9.91 -8.20
C CYS A 13 9.76 9.39 -7.12
N ALA A 14 9.08 10.28 -6.40
CA ALA A 14 8.08 9.89 -5.42
C ALA A 14 6.95 9.08 -6.05
N ARG A 15 6.45 9.50 -7.22
CA ARG A 15 5.41 8.76 -7.97
C ARG A 15 5.84 7.37 -8.41
N ILE A 16 7.07 7.21 -8.90
CA ILE A 16 7.60 5.90 -9.31
C ILE A 16 7.70 4.98 -8.09
N ILE A 17 8.23 5.47 -6.97
CA ILE A 17 8.33 4.68 -5.74
C ILE A 17 6.92 4.30 -5.24
N GLN A 18 5.96 5.23 -5.29
CA GLN A 18 4.56 4.96 -4.96
C GLN A 18 3.98 3.84 -5.83
N LEU A 19 4.17 3.90 -7.14
CA LEU A 19 3.69 2.88 -8.07
C LEU A 19 4.29 1.51 -7.76
N CYS A 20 5.61 1.42 -7.58
CA CYS A 20 6.27 0.16 -7.25
C CYS A 20 5.77 -0.44 -5.93
N SER A 21 5.65 0.38 -4.89
CA SER A 21 5.17 -0.08 -3.58
C SER A 21 3.70 -0.48 -3.60
N LEU A 22 2.83 0.25 -4.30
CA LEU A 22 1.42 -0.09 -4.40
C LEU A 22 1.20 -1.41 -5.17
N ILE A 23 1.95 -1.65 -6.26
CA ILE A 23 1.91 -2.92 -6.99
C ILE A 23 2.37 -4.07 -6.08
N ALA A 24 3.42 -3.86 -5.28
CA ALA A 24 3.87 -4.86 -4.30
C ALA A 24 2.80 -5.17 -3.25
N ILE A 25 2.11 -4.14 -2.72
CA ILE A 25 1.00 -4.34 -1.77
C ILE A 25 -0.13 -5.15 -2.42
N ILE A 26 -0.51 -4.83 -3.66
CA ILE A 26 -1.54 -5.57 -4.40
C ILE A 26 -1.11 -7.03 -4.57
N GLY A 27 0.12 -7.30 -4.99
CA GLY A 27 0.63 -8.66 -5.19
C GLY A 27 0.63 -9.50 -3.92
N LEU A 28 1.17 -8.95 -2.82
CA LEU A 28 1.20 -9.64 -1.52
C LEU A 28 -0.22 -9.89 -0.98
N THR A 29 -1.11 -8.91 -1.09
CA THR A 29 -2.49 -9.05 -0.62
C THR A 29 -3.29 -10.03 -1.48
N ALA A 30 -3.07 -10.03 -2.80
CA ALA A 30 -3.70 -10.99 -3.71
C ALA A 30 -3.26 -12.43 -3.45
N ASN A 31 -1.99 -12.63 -3.06
CA ASN A 31 -1.49 -13.95 -2.67
C ASN A 31 -2.24 -14.52 -1.47
N PHE A 32 -2.47 -13.70 -0.42
CA PHE A 32 -3.30 -14.12 0.72
C PHE A 32 -4.73 -14.47 0.32
N ILE A 33 -5.35 -13.68 -0.56
CA ILE A 33 -6.70 -13.98 -1.04
C ILE A 33 -6.72 -15.30 -1.82
N ALA A 34 -5.75 -15.53 -2.70
CA ALA A 34 -5.66 -16.76 -3.47
C ALA A 34 -5.51 -17.99 -2.56
N GLU A 35 -4.66 -17.88 -1.53
CA GLU A 35 -4.45 -18.95 -0.55
C GLU A 35 -5.73 -19.23 0.26
N ILE A 36 -6.41 -18.20 0.78
CA ILE A 36 -7.68 -18.37 1.52
C ILE A 36 -8.75 -19.03 0.65
N VAL A 37 -8.93 -18.55 -0.58
CA VAL A 37 -9.96 -19.05 -1.50
C VAL A 37 -9.63 -20.47 -1.98
N SER A 38 -8.36 -20.80 -2.21
CA SER A 38 -7.94 -22.15 -2.61
C SER A 38 -8.26 -23.21 -1.55
N ASN A 39 -8.36 -22.80 -0.29
CA ASN A 39 -8.72 -23.66 0.85
C ASN A 39 -10.23 -23.58 1.17
N GLY A 40 -11.06 -23.02 0.28
CA GLY A 40 -12.51 -23.03 0.41
C GLY A 40 -13.09 -22.05 1.43
N ALA A 41 -12.28 -21.14 1.98
CA ALA A 41 -12.72 -20.15 2.96
C ALA A 41 -12.96 -18.76 2.32
N THR A 42 -13.67 -17.89 3.03
CA THR A 42 -13.96 -16.53 2.54
C THR A 42 -12.95 -15.50 3.10
N PRO A 43 -12.33 -14.67 2.25
CA PRO A 43 -11.31 -13.72 2.67
C PRO A 43 -11.90 -12.58 3.52
N PRO A 44 -11.17 -12.10 4.55
CA PRO A 44 -11.61 -10.98 5.37
C PRO A 44 -11.80 -9.71 4.55
N ALA A 45 -12.83 -8.93 4.89
CA ALA A 45 -13.15 -7.65 4.22
C ALA A 45 -11.99 -6.64 4.22
N ILE A 46 -11.06 -6.76 5.17
CA ILE A 46 -9.87 -5.90 5.28
C ILE A 46 -8.96 -6.05 4.05
N PHE A 47 -8.74 -7.28 3.54
CA PHE A 47 -7.93 -7.50 2.35
C PHE A 47 -8.61 -6.97 1.09
N ILE A 48 -9.92 -7.16 0.97
CA ILE A 48 -10.72 -6.64 -0.14
C ILE A 48 -10.68 -5.10 -0.15
N GLY A 49 -10.87 -4.47 1.02
CA GLY A 49 -10.76 -3.01 1.19
C GLY A 49 -9.36 -2.49 0.85
N THR A 50 -8.31 -3.23 1.19
CA THR A 50 -6.93 -2.84 0.90
C THR A 50 -6.63 -2.89 -0.59
N ILE A 51 -7.04 -3.95 -1.29
CA ILE A 51 -6.84 -4.07 -2.74
C ILE A 51 -7.63 -2.99 -3.49
N THR A 52 -8.86 -2.69 -3.08
CA THR A 52 -9.67 -1.66 -3.75
C THR A 52 -9.05 -0.27 -3.62
N VAL A 53 -8.64 0.14 -2.41
CA VAL A 53 -7.97 1.43 -2.19
C VAL A 53 -6.64 1.51 -2.93
N THR A 54 -5.82 0.47 -2.86
CA THR A 54 -4.50 0.46 -3.52
C THR A 54 -4.62 0.43 -5.05
N SER A 55 -5.62 -0.25 -5.61
CA SER A 55 -5.90 -0.23 -7.06
C SER A 55 -6.27 1.17 -7.56
N ILE A 56 -7.13 1.89 -6.84
CA ILE A 56 -7.48 3.28 -7.16
C ILE A 56 -6.23 4.17 -7.07
N ALA A 57 -5.42 3.99 -6.02
CA ALA A 57 -4.19 4.75 -5.82
C ALA A 57 -3.15 4.51 -6.94
N VAL A 58 -3.03 3.28 -7.46
CA VAL A 58 -2.15 2.96 -8.61
C VAL A 58 -2.61 3.71 -9.85
N ILE A 59 -3.90 3.61 -10.19
CA ILE A 59 -4.46 4.26 -11.39
C ILE A 59 -4.25 5.78 -11.30
N TYR A 60 -4.56 6.38 -10.14
CA TYR A 60 -4.32 7.80 -9.89
C TYR A 60 -2.83 8.18 -10.04
N SER A 61 -1.93 7.41 -9.42
CA SER A 61 -0.49 7.70 -9.46
C SER A 61 0.07 7.56 -10.88
N PHE A 62 -0.45 6.61 -11.66
CA PHE A 62 -0.07 6.41 -13.05
C PHE A 62 -0.53 7.57 -13.94
N ILE A 63 -1.81 7.93 -13.87
CA ILE A 63 -2.38 9.05 -14.64
C ILE A 63 -1.67 10.36 -14.29
N THR A 64 -1.50 10.66 -13.01
CA THR A 64 -0.82 11.90 -12.58
C THR A 64 0.65 11.96 -12.99
N THR A 65 1.33 10.82 -13.09
CA THR A 65 2.70 10.76 -13.63
C THR A 65 2.73 11.16 -15.11
N ILE A 66 1.81 10.64 -15.93
CA ILE A 66 1.72 10.99 -17.36
C ILE A 66 1.40 12.48 -17.51
N LEU A 67 0.37 12.97 -16.82
CA LEU A 67 -0.04 14.37 -16.87
C LEU A 67 1.07 15.33 -16.40
N PHE A 68 1.92 14.88 -15.47
CA PHE A 68 3.08 15.65 -15.03
C PHE A 68 4.15 15.73 -16.12
N LEU A 69 4.46 14.62 -16.79
CA LEU A 69 5.42 14.59 -17.89
C LEU A 69 4.96 15.46 -19.07
N ASP A 70 3.67 15.51 -19.33
CA ASP A 70 3.07 16.38 -20.35
C ASP A 70 2.98 17.86 -19.91
N ASN A 71 3.35 18.21 -18.67
CA ASN A 71 3.21 19.56 -18.07
C ASN A 71 1.78 20.13 -18.01
N ILE A 72 0.76 19.29 -18.18
CA ILE A 72 -0.66 19.68 -18.15
C ILE A 72 -1.24 19.55 -16.72
N LEU A 73 -0.49 18.94 -15.79
CA LEU A 73 -0.97 18.66 -14.45
C LEU A 73 -1.41 19.92 -13.69
N HIS A 74 -2.64 19.88 -13.17
CA HIS A 74 -3.16 20.89 -12.26
C HIS A 74 -2.69 20.59 -10.82
N PHE A 75 -1.55 21.18 -10.44
CA PHE A 75 -0.85 20.89 -9.18
C PHE A 75 -1.72 20.99 -7.91
N LEU A 76 -2.66 21.94 -7.85
CA LEU A 76 -3.57 22.09 -6.71
C LEU A 76 -4.52 20.88 -6.58
N ILE A 77 -5.11 20.44 -7.69
CA ILE A 77 -6.03 19.30 -7.71
C ILE A 77 -5.26 18.02 -7.36
N SER A 78 -4.04 17.87 -7.89
CA SER A 78 -3.17 16.75 -7.52
C SER A 78 -2.89 16.73 -6.02
N ALA A 79 -2.51 17.87 -5.42
CA ALA A 79 -2.22 17.94 -3.98
C ALA A 79 -3.43 17.60 -3.09
N ILE A 80 -4.63 18.01 -3.48
CA ILE A 80 -5.87 17.65 -2.77
C ILE A 80 -6.11 16.14 -2.87
N LEU A 81 -5.99 15.55 -4.07
CA LEU A 81 -6.17 14.12 -4.28
C LEU A 81 -5.12 13.28 -3.55
N ASP A 82 -3.85 13.74 -3.52
CA ASP A 82 -2.78 13.13 -2.74
C ASP A 82 -3.12 13.13 -1.24
N THR A 83 -3.71 14.22 -0.74
CA THR A 83 -4.14 14.31 0.67
C THR A 83 -5.32 13.38 0.98
N LEU A 84 -6.27 13.24 0.05
CA LEU A 84 -7.38 12.30 0.21
C LEU A 84 -6.89 10.84 0.20
N LEU A 85 -5.95 10.50 -0.69
CA LEU A 85 -5.33 9.17 -0.72
C LEU A 85 -4.46 8.93 0.53
N LEU A 86 -3.76 9.94 1.01
CA LEU A 86 -3.03 9.87 2.28
C LEU A 86 -3.96 9.45 3.42
N ILE A 87 -5.12 10.12 3.55
CA ILE A 87 -6.11 9.78 4.59
C ILE A 87 -6.61 8.35 4.42
N ALA A 88 -6.93 7.93 3.19
CA ALA A 88 -7.38 6.57 2.92
C ALA A 88 -6.33 5.51 3.30
N VAL A 89 -5.05 5.73 2.94
CA VAL A 89 -3.95 4.81 3.26
C VAL A 89 -3.64 4.81 4.75
N ILE A 90 -3.80 5.93 5.47
CA ILE A 90 -3.69 5.98 6.94
C ILE A 90 -4.76 5.07 7.57
N VAL A 91 -6.02 5.15 7.12
CA VAL A 91 -7.10 4.30 7.65
C VAL A 91 -6.78 2.82 7.43
N VAL A 92 -6.36 2.45 6.22
CA VAL A 92 -5.92 1.08 5.90
C VAL A 92 -4.75 0.65 6.79
N SER A 93 -3.74 1.48 6.95
CA SER A 93 -2.56 1.22 7.78
C SER A 93 -2.92 1.01 9.25
N VAL A 94 -3.85 1.80 9.80
CA VAL A 94 -4.31 1.66 11.19
C VAL A 94 -5.11 0.37 11.38
N ILE A 95 -6.00 0.02 10.45
CA ILE A 95 -6.84 -1.19 10.56
C ILE A 95 -5.96 -2.45 10.52
N ILE A 96 -5.03 -2.52 9.54
CA ILE A 96 -4.07 -3.63 9.40
C ILE A 96 -3.07 -3.64 10.57
N GLY A 97 -2.60 -2.46 11.00
CA GLY A 97 -1.54 -2.34 11.99
C GLY A 97 -1.93 -2.67 13.43
N LYS A 98 -3.20 -2.45 13.81
CA LYS A 98 -3.68 -2.63 15.19
C LYS A 98 -3.32 -4.00 15.78
N PRO A 99 -3.67 -5.15 15.17
CA PRO A 99 -3.32 -6.45 15.73
C PRO A 99 -1.86 -6.84 15.46
N LEU A 100 -1.27 -6.37 14.35
CA LEU A 100 0.13 -6.66 14.00
C LEU A 100 1.15 -6.01 14.93
N SER A 101 0.83 -4.83 15.49
CA SER A 101 1.73 -4.09 16.37
C SER A 101 2.06 -4.86 17.65
N TYR A 102 1.18 -5.77 18.08
CA TYR A 102 1.35 -6.57 19.29
C TYR A 102 1.84 -8.00 18.99
N LEU A 103 1.89 -8.41 17.72
CA LEU A 103 2.28 -9.75 17.31
C LEU A 103 3.80 -9.88 17.19
N GLN A 104 4.37 -10.85 17.92
CA GLN A 104 5.76 -11.25 17.76
C GLN A 104 5.86 -12.47 16.83
N CYS A 105 6.07 -12.23 15.53
CA CYS A 105 6.16 -13.30 14.53
C CYS A 105 7.23 -14.36 14.84
N ASN A 106 8.24 -14.04 15.66
CA ASN A 106 9.29 -14.99 16.03
C ASN A 106 8.88 -15.99 17.15
N LYS A 107 7.72 -15.77 17.78
CA LYS A 107 7.15 -16.62 18.83
C LYS A 107 6.10 -17.60 18.29
N LEU A 108 5.65 -17.43 17.06
CA LEU A 108 4.77 -18.37 16.36
C LEU A 108 5.61 -19.57 15.90
N SER A 109 5.48 -20.68 16.63
CA SER A 109 6.04 -22.02 16.40
C SER A 109 7.40 -22.07 15.69
N SER A 110 8.45 -21.97 16.50
CA SER A 110 9.71 -22.67 16.30
C SER A 110 9.60 -24.01 17.02
N ASP A 111 8.91 -24.99 16.43
CA ASP A 111 9.09 -26.38 16.84
C ASP A 111 9.43 -27.24 15.61
N GLY A 112 10.55 -27.95 15.73
CA GLY A 112 11.50 -28.11 14.65
C GLY A 112 11.24 -29.24 13.64
N SER A 113 11.70 -29.04 12.42
CA SER A 113 12.63 -29.96 11.74
C SER A 113 12.95 -29.45 10.35
N SER A 114 14.23 -29.56 10.00
CA SER A 114 14.82 -29.20 8.74
C SER A 114 14.05 -29.77 7.54
N GLY A 115 13.44 -28.88 6.76
CA GLY A 115 12.84 -29.19 5.47
C GLY A 115 11.81 -28.13 5.06
N SER A 116 11.87 -27.68 3.81
CA SER A 116 11.30 -26.44 3.27
C SER A 116 10.03 -25.91 3.93
N SER A 117 10.21 -24.78 4.63
CA SER A 117 9.25 -24.05 5.46
C SER A 117 7.95 -23.60 4.79
N ALA A 118 7.79 -23.83 3.48
CA ALA A 118 6.58 -23.53 2.74
C ALA A 118 5.55 -24.68 2.76
N TYR A 119 5.99 -25.95 2.81
CA TYR A 119 5.06 -27.09 2.72
C TYR A 119 4.43 -27.46 4.07
N THR A 120 5.21 -27.48 5.17
CA THR A 120 4.68 -27.76 6.53
C THR A 120 3.75 -26.64 7.01
N PHE A 121 3.95 -25.47 6.44
CA PHE A 121 3.14 -24.27 6.62
C PHE A 121 1.82 -24.35 5.87
N ALA A 122 1.86 -24.72 4.58
CA ALA A 122 0.65 -24.94 3.79
C ALA A 122 -0.24 -25.97 4.47
N THR A 123 0.31 -27.05 5.03
CA THR A 123 -0.47 -28.07 5.74
C THR A 123 -1.11 -27.57 7.04
N HIS A 124 -0.45 -26.70 7.82
CA HIS A 124 -0.99 -26.19 9.08
C HIS A 124 -2.01 -25.06 8.86
N LEU A 125 -1.90 -24.38 7.72
CA LEU A 125 -2.88 -23.42 7.25
C LEU A 125 -4.09 -24.12 6.64
N SER A 126 -3.88 -25.14 5.80
CA SER A 126 -4.95 -25.98 5.26
C SER A 126 -5.73 -26.66 6.38
N SER A 127 -5.10 -27.12 7.46
CA SER A 127 -5.83 -27.70 8.60
C SER A 127 -6.66 -26.67 9.37
N TYR A 128 -6.16 -25.44 9.56
CA TYR A 128 -6.93 -24.34 10.16
C TYR A 128 -8.12 -23.92 9.28
N LEU A 129 -7.92 -23.89 7.95
CA LEU A 129 -8.95 -23.52 7.00
C LEU A 129 -9.97 -24.65 6.74
N GLU A 130 -9.56 -25.92 6.81
CA GLU A 130 -10.47 -27.08 6.82
C GLU A 130 -11.37 -27.08 8.07
N ASP A 131 -10.82 -26.75 9.24
CA ASP A 131 -11.59 -26.64 10.49
C ASP A 131 -12.63 -25.51 10.45
N LEU A 132 -12.38 -24.47 9.65
CA LEU A 132 -13.33 -23.37 9.44
C LEU A 132 -14.54 -23.75 8.57
N ASN A 133 -14.58 -24.95 7.98
CA ASN A 133 -15.75 -25.55 7.30
C ASN A 133 -16.44 -24.58 6.30
N GLY A 134 -15.65 -23.81 5.55
CA GLY A 134 -16.15 -22.81 4.58
C GLY A 134 -16.56 -21.44 5.17
N GLY A 135 -16.24 -21.19 6.43
CA GLY A 135 -16.54 -19.95 7.14
C GLY A 135 -15.70 -18.74 6.71
N THR A 136 -15.98 -17.59 7.33
CA THR A 136 -15.19 -16.36 7.17
C THR A 136 -13.95 -16.40 8.05
N VAL A 137 -12.79 -16.22 7.42
CA VAL A 137 -11.52 -16.16 8.14
C VAL A 137 -11.45 -14.85 8.93
N ASP A 138 -11.17 -14.94 10.23
CA ASP A 138 -10.84 -13.76 11.03
C ASP A 138 -9.41 -13.29 10.68
N TYR A 139 -9.28 -12.01 10.35
CA TYR A 139 -7.99 -11.41 10.02
C TYR A 139 -6.95 -11.60 11.15
N THR A 140 -7.37 -11.51 12.41
CA THR A 140 -6.47 -11.65 13.57
C THR A 140 -5.95 -13.07 13.74
N ALA A 141 -6.78 -14.07 13.43
CA ALA A 141 -6.36 -15.46 13.43
C ALA A 141 -5.47 -15.78 12.22
N TRP A 142 -5.78 -15.21 11.05
CA TRP A 142 -4.96 -15.38 9.83
C TRP A 142 -3.52 -14.89 10.00
N ILE A 143 -3.33 -13.65 10.47
CA ILE A 143 -1.98 -13.10 10.69
C ILE A 143 -1.21 -13.82 11.80
N GLY A 144 -1.93 -14.51 12.68
CA GLY A 144 -1.41 -15.33 13.76
C GLY A 144 -1.19 -16.80 13.40
N ALA A 145 -1.63 -17.24 12.21
CA ALA A 145 -1.62 -18.64 11.83
C ALA A 145 -0.19 -19.19 11.70
N SER A 146 0.77 -18.33 11.36
CA SER A 146 2.12 -18.77 11.03
C SER A 146 3.14 -17.63 10.92
N LYS A 147 4.43 -17.98 11.05
CA LYS A 147 5.53 -17.02 10.97
C LYS A 147 5.63 -16.33 9.59
N SER A 148 5.44 -17.05 8.49
CA SER A 148 5.50 -16.47 7.13
C SER A 148 4.37 -15.46 6.89
N VAL A 149 3.10 -15.83 7.17
CA VAL A 149 1.97 -14.90 7.02
C VAL A 149 2.17 -13.67 7.89
N CYS A 150 2.62 -13.85 9.14
CA CYS A 150 2.90 -12.72 10.04
C CYS A 150 3.97 -11.77 9.47
N LEU A 151 5.07 -12.29 8.92
CA LEU A 151 6.13 -11.48 8.31
C LEU A 151 5.69 -10.79 7.01
N GLU A 152 4.92 -11.48 6.17
CA GLU A 152 4.35 -10.92 4.95
C GLU A 152 3.34 -9.81 5.29
N ALA A 153 2.42 -10.03 6.23
CA ALA A 153 1.47 -9.03 6.69
C ALA A 153 2.17 -7.81 7.33
N LYS A 154 3.26 -8.04 8.07
CA LYS A 154 4.10 -6.96 8.62
C LYS A 154 4.80 -6.15 7.53
N SER A 155 5.20 -6.80 6.45
CA SER A 155 5.79 -6.15 5.28
C SER A 155 4.76 -5.29 4.54
N ILE A 156 3.53 -5.80 4.34
CA ILE A 156 2.41 -5.02 3.78
C ILE A 156 2.14 -3.78 4.64
N TRP A 157 2.06 -3.95 5.97
CA TRP A 157 1.84 -2.85 6.89
C TRP A 157 2.95 -1.78 6.81
N GLY A 158 4.22 -2.21 6.76
CA GLY A 158 5.36 -1.32 6.57
C GLY A 158 5.31 -0.55 5.25
N LEU A 159 4.93 -1.22 4.16
CA LEU A 159 4.72 -0.58 2.86
C LEU A 159 3.57 0.44 2.90
N CYS A 160 2.46 0.16 3.62
CA CYS A 160 1.39 1.15 3.82
C CYS A 160 1.89 2.40 4.54
N ILE A 161 2.74 2.27 5.57
CA ILE A 161 3.35 3.42 6.27
C ILE A 161 4.25 4.22 5.32
N ALA A 162 5.08 3.53 4.54
CA ALA A 162 5.93 4.18 3.53
C ALA A 162 5.09 4.95 2.50
N MET A 163 3.94 4.41 2.10
CA MET A 163 2.99 5.10 1.22
C MET A 163 2.39 6.34 1.85
N CYS A 164 2.05 6.33 3.14
CA CYS A 164 1.62 7.55 3.83
C CYS A 164 2.68 8.65 3.72
N ILE A 165 3.95 8.33 3.99
CA ILE A 165 5.05 9.30 3.91
C ILE A 165 5.20 9.84 2.49
N MET A 166 5.14 8.96 1.48
CA MET A 166 5.28 9.36 0.08
C MET A 166 4.12 10.23 -0.41
N PHE A 167 2.87 9.90 -0.07
CA PHE A 167 1.70 10.72 -0.43
C PHE A 167 1.73 12.09 0.24
N PHE A 168 2.16 12.15 1.50
CA PHE A 168 2.40 13.42 2.18
C PHE A 168 3.47 14.26 1.46
N PHE A 169 4.61 13.67 1.13
CA PHE A 169 5.68 14.34 0.41
C PHE A 169 5.23 14.82 -0.97
N SER A 170 4.55 13.98 -1.74
CA SER A 170 3.96 14.32 -3.05
C SER A 170 2.99 15.49 -2.94
N GLY A 171 2.11 15.49 -1.94
CA GLY A 171 1.16 16.57 -1.69
C GLY A 171 1.87 17.90 -1.37
N VAL A 172 2.89 17.88 -0.52
CA VAL A 172 3.70 19.08 -0.20
C VAL A 172 4.43 19.60 -1.44
N CYS A 173 5.08 18.73 -2.21
CA CYS A 173 5.72 19.11 -3.47
C CYS A 173 4.71 19.73 -4.46
N GLY A 174 3.52 19.13 -4.59
CA GLY A 174 2.43 19.66 -5.41
C GLY A 174 1.97 21.06 -4.97
N LEU A 175 1.81 21.29 -3.66
CA LEU A 175 1.45 22.60 -3.12
C LEU A 175 2.53 23.66 -3.39
N VAL A 176 3.82 23.31 -3.22
CA VAL A 176 4.92 24.23 -3.49
C VAL A 176 5.01 24.58 -4.97
N LEU A 177 4.91 23.58 -5.86
CA LEU A 177 4.89 23.78 -7.31
C LEU A 177 3.70 24.66 -7.74
N TRP A 178 2.52 24.45 -7.13
CA TRP A 178 1.37 25.31 -7.37
C TRP A 178 1.63 26.76 -6.96
N ARG A 179 2.20 26.98 -5.76
CA ARG A 179 2.55 28.34 -5.29
C ARG A 179 3.56 29.02 -6.19
N GLN A 180 4.58 28.31 -6.67
CA GLN A 180 5.57 28.83 -7.62
C GLN A 180 4.93 29.18 -8.96
N LYS A 181 4.11 28.30 -9.52
CA LYS A 181 3.38 28.54 -10.78
C LYS A 181 2.43 29.74 -10.66
N LYS A 182 1.75 29.89 -9.50
CA LYS A 182 0.89 31.04 -9.22
C LYS A 182 1.68 32.34 -9.15
N ALA A 183 2.81 32.36 -8.43
CA ALA A 183 3.67 33.55 -8.33
C ALA A 183 4.23 33.99 -9.69
N ALA A 184 4.71 33.05 -10.52
CA ALA A 184 5.19 33.35 -11.86
C ALA A 184 4.08 33.83 -12.83
N GLY A 185 2.83 33.44 -12.58
CA GLY A 185 1.67 33.94 -13.32
C GLY A 185 1.26 35.36 -12.93
N VAL A 186 1.50 35.76 -11.68
CA VAL A 186 1.26 37.13 -11.19
C VAL A 186 2.32 38.08 -11.76
N GLU A 187 3.59 37.68 -11.79
CA GLU A 187 4.68 38.50 -12.36
C GLU A 187 4.47 38.83 -13.86
N LYS A 188 3.78 37.97 -14.61
CA LYS A 188 3.45 38.22 -16.03
C LYS A 188 2.27 39.19 -16.27
N LEU A 189 1.51 39.54 -15.23
CA LEU A 189 0.40 40.48 -15.34
C LEU A 189 0.80 41.91 -14.96
N ASP A 190 1.93 42.08 -14.28
CA ASP A 190 2.46 43.36 -13.80
C ASP A 190 3.62 43.91 -14.67
N GLY A 191 3.89 43.31 -15.83
CA GLY A 191 4.99 43.65 -16.74
C GLY A 191 4.57 44.09 -18.13
#